data_AF-A0AAX4II28-F1
#
_entry.id   AF-A0AAX4II28-F1
#
_cell.length_a   1.000
_cell.length_b   1.000
_cell.length_c   1.000
_cell.angle_alpha   90.00
_cell.angle_beta   90.00
_cell.angle_gamma   90.00
#
_symmetry.space_group_name_H-M   'P 1'
#
loop_
_entity.id
_entity.type
_entity.pdbx_description
1 polymer ?
#
loop_
_entity_poly.entity_id
_entity_poly.type
_entity_poly.pdbx_seq_one_letter_code
_entity_poly.pdbx_strand_id
1 'polypeptide(L)'
;MAATTQSSHTSADSSSNPAESAASQHVWSFKPPPFEPVQYIPKRDRDETRGFAVLETSAVAHEPLNNGGNHWTFYLTVAPNPLDLEDRRLVQLDSTPSGTPSGGGGSGSKANIVISLLEDREFSRAQCICRLKTRDSLTIGDVVDAITDHGREKYDFDDRGRGCKKWTADQMDLFLKVGIFLQEDDVSNAKKDMMFQWDAFRRSGDHSEWALGIYY
;
A
#
# COMPACT_ATOMS: atom_id res chain seq x y z
N MET A 1 -68.04 25.88 -63.18
CA MET A 1 -68.75 26.79 -62.25
C MET A 1 -67.71 27.57 -61.47
N ALA A 2 -67.89 28.89 -61.41
CA ALA A 2 -67.37 29.96 -60.53
C ALA A 2 -66.43 29.59 -59.35
N ALA A 3 -65.49 30.41 -58.86
CA ALA A 3 -65.02 31.76 -59.20
C ALA A 3 -63.70 32.09 -58.44
N THR A 4 -62.89 32.96 -59.05
CA THR A 4 -62.01 34.06 -58.57
C THR A 4 -61.93 34.29 -57.03
N THR A 5 -60.78 34.59 -56.39
CA THR A 5 -60.06 35.90 -56.43
C THR A 5 -58.70 35.88 -55.68
N GLN A 6 -57.81 36.78 -56.15
CA GLN A 6 -56.49 37.30 -55.70
C GLN A 6 -56.36 37.58 -54.17
N SER A 7 -55.19 37.79 -53.52
CA SER A 7 -54.09 38.69 -53.89
C SER A 7 -52.82 38.54 -53.04
N SER A 8 -51.70 38.92 -53.68
CA SER A 8 -50.37 39.37 -53.25
C SER A 8 -50.07 39.74 -51.78
N HIS A 9 -48.84 39.43 -51.32
CA HIS A 9 -47.82 40.45 -51.01
C HIS A 9 -46.40 39.87 -50.96
N THR A 10 -45.51 40.53 -51.68
CA THR A 10 -44.03 40.46 -51.69
C THR A 10 -43.41 40.98 -50.40
N SER A 11 -42.24 40.46 -50.00
CA SER A 11 -41.04 41.26 -49.64
C SER A 11 -39.83 40.35 -49.41
N ALA A 12 -38.74 40.65 -50.11
CA ALA A 12 -37.40 40.14 -49.87
C ALA A 12 -36.67 41.08 -48.90
N ASP A 13 -35.86 40.53 -48.00
CA ASP A 13 -34.65 41.12 -47.39
C ASP A 13 -34.19 40.13 -46.30
N SER A 14 -32.98 39.56 -46.27
CA SER A 14 -31.63 40.13 -46.24
C SER A 14 -30.97 39.74 -44.91
N SER A 15 -29.79 39.15 -45.03
CA SER A 15 -28.63 39.41 -44.16
C SER A 15 -28.52 38.77 -42.77
N SER A 16 -27.64 37.76 -42.71
CA SER A 16 -26.43 37.68 -41.87
C SER A 16 -26.52 37.69 -40.33
N ASN A 17 -26.03 36.58 -39.77
CA ASN A 17 -25.31 36.38 -38.49
C ASN A 17 -25.97 36.81 -37.17
N PRO A 18 -26.04 35.84 -36.23
CA PRO A 18 -25.64 36.07 -34.87
C PRO A 18 -24.35 35.31 -34.58
N ALA A 19 -23.39 36.05 -34.01
CA ALA A 19 -22.11 35.57 -33.51
C ALA A 19 -22.25 34.24 -32.77
N GLU A 20 -21.58 33.21 -33.30
CA GLU A 20 -21.35 31.97 -32.61
C GLU A 20 -20.37 32.28 -31.48
N SER A 21 -20.96 32.48 -30.29
CA SER A 21 -20.27 32.72 -29.04
C SER A 21 -19.24 31.61 -28.83
N ALA A 22 -17.97 31.97 -29.02
CA ALA A 22 -16.83 31.16 -28.61
C ALA A 22 -16.86 31.06 -27.08
N ALA A 23 -17.69 30.15 -26.57
CA ALA A 23 -17.65 29.72 -25.19
C ALA A 23 -16.34 28.96 -25.00
N SER A 24 -15.33 29.69 -24.57
CA SER A 24 -14.06 29.19 -24.08
C SER A 24 -14.31 28.13 -23.01
N GLN A 25 -14.26 26.86 -23.41
CA GLN A 25 -14.17 25.72 -22.50
C GLN A 25 -12.79 25.78 -21.84
N HIS A 26 -12.68 26.56 -20.77
CA HIS A 26 -11.61 26.38 -19.79
C HIS A 26 -11.85 25.05 -19.09
N VAL A 27 -11.36 23.98 -19.72
CA VAL A 27 -11.17 22.69 -19.08
C VAL A 27 -10.04 22.91 -18.07
N TRP A 28 -10.40 23.02 -16.80
CA TRP A 28 -9.44 23.01 -15.71
C TRP A 28 -8.62 21.71 -15.83
N SER A 29 -7.38 21.81 -16.27
CA SER A 29 -6.45 20.67 -16.32
C SER A 29 -5.93 20.40 -14.92
N PHE A 30 -6.78 19.82 -14.07
CA PHE A 30 -6.33 19.31 -12.79
C PHE A 30 -5.43 18.11 -13.02
N LYS A 31 -4.14 18.28 -12.74
CA LYS A 31 -3.22 17.15 -12.59
C LYS A 31 -3.24 16.75 -11.11
N PRO A 32 -3.75 15.58 -10.75
CA PRO A 32 -3.66 15.11 -9.37
C PRO A 32 -2.18 15.07 -8.95
N PRO A 33 -1.88 15.32 -7.67
CA PRO A 33 -0.53 15.17 -7.18
C PRO A 33 -0.03 13.74 -7.44
N PRO A 34 1.28 13.55 -7.64
CA PRO A 34 1.86 12.21 -7.72
C PRO A 34 1.47 11.37 -6.51
N PHE A 35 1.21 10.08 -6.74
CA PHE A 35 0.95 9.14 -5.65
C PHE A 35 2.22 8.92 -4.83
N GLU A 36 2.16 9.15 -3.52
CA GLU A 36 3.24 8.89 -2.57
C GLU A 36 2.94 7.56 -1.86
N PRO A 37 3.62 6.45 -2.20
CA PRO A 37 3.28 5.14 -1.63
C PRO A 37 3.72 4.99 -0.17
N VAL A 38 4.79 5.65 0.25
CA VAL A 38 5.36 5.50 1.60
C VAL A 38 4.76 6.54 2.54
N GLN A 39 4.06 6.07 3.58
CA GLN A 39 3.33 6.90 4.53
C GLN A 39 3.85 6.67 5.95
N TYR A 40 3.97 7.73 6.76
CA TYR A 40 4.41 7.64 8.16
C TYR A 40 3.27 8.05 9.09
N ILE A 41 3.11 7.32 10.19
CA ILE A 41 2.15 7.61 11.24
C ILE A 41 2.90 7.63 12.60
N PRO A 42 3.00 8.80 13.26
CA PRO A 42 2.59 10.12 12.80
C PRO A 42 3.53 10.70 11.73
N LYS A 43 2.97 11.42 10.74
CA LYS A 43 3.74 11.97 9.60
C LYS A 43 4.86 12.94 10.03
N ARG A 44 4.63 13.71 11.09
CA ARG A 44 5.59 14.70 11.60
C ARG A 44 6.88 14.08 12.16
N ASP A 45 6.83 12.81 12.57
CA ASP A 45 7.95 12.15 13.24
C ASP A 45 8.71 11.24 12.27
N ARG A 46 8.54 11.45 10.95
CA ARG A 46 9.18 10.64 9.88
C ARG A 46 10.69 10.54 10.06
N ASP A 47 11.38 11.66 10.17
CA ASP A 47 12.85 11.69 10.16
C ASP A 47 13.42 11.08 11.44
N GLU A 48 12.75 11.33 12.58
CA GLU A 48 13.07 10.69 13.86
C GLU A 48 12.85 9.17 13.80
N THR A 49 11.67 8.73 13.33
CA THR A 49 11.33 7.31 13.20
C THR A 49 12.34 6.59 12.32
N ARG A 50 12.76 7.18 11.19
CA ARG A 50 13.78 6.60 10.32
C ARG A 50 15.13 6.41 11.03
N GLY A 51 15.46 7.28 11.98
CA GLY A 51 16.71 7.23 12.73
C GLY A 51 16.77 6.14 13.82
N PHE A 52 15.64 5.52 14.18
CA PHE A 52 15.64 4.50 15.22
C PHE A 52 16.40 3.25 14.81
N ALA A 53 17.17 2.72 15.76
CA ALA A 53 17.89 1.46 15.60
C ALA A 53 16.90 0.29 15.69
N VAL A 54 16.96 -0.63 14.73
CA VAL A 54 16.19 -1.87 14.72
C VAL A 54 16.93 -2.91 15.57
N LEU A 55 16.26 -3.36 16.62
CA LEU A 55 16.76 -4.37 17.56
C LEU A 55 16.31 -5.78 17.14
N GLU A 56 15.05 -5.89 16.73
CA GLU A 56 14.45 -7.15 16.29
C GLU A 56 13.44 -6.87 15.16
N THR A 57 13.28 -7.86 14.27
CA THR A 57 12.24 -7.84 13.24
C THR A 57 11.41 -9.12 13.34
N SER A 58 10.10 -8.98 13.16
CA SER A 58 9.17 -10.12 13.09
C SER A 58 8.18 -9.93 11.96
N ALA A 59 7.83 -11.01 11.27
CA ALA A 59 6.61 -11.07 10.47
C ALA A 59 5.46 -11.57 11.36
N VAL A 60 4.35 -10.86 11.34
CA VAL A 60 3.25 -11.06 12.29
C VAL A 60 1.94 -11.28 11.54
N ALA A 61 1.22 -12.33 11.93
CA ALA A 61 -0.17 -12.53 11.54
C ALA A 61 -1.08 -11.77 12.51
N HIS A 62 -1.99 -10.96 12.00
CA HIS A 62 -3.08 -10.37 12.77
C HIS A 62 -4.31 -11.29 12.76
N GLU A 63 -5.46 -10.80 13.21
CA GLU A 63 -6.69 -11.58 13.31
C GLU A 63 -7.08 -12.26 11.98
N PRO A 64 -7.77 -13.41 12.04
CA PRO A 64 -8.31 -14.07 10.86
C PRO A 64 -9.14 -13.13 9.99
N LEU A 65 -8.96 -13.23 8.67
CA LEU A 65 -9.78 -12.51 7.71
C LEU A 65 -11.04 -13.32 7.38
N ASN A 66 -12.16 -12.62 7.12
CA ASN A 66 -13.45 -13.25 6.78
C ASN A 66 -13.39 -14.15 5.54
N ASN A 67 -12.40 -13.92 4.66
CA ASN A 67 -12.17 -14.69 3.43
C ASN A 67 -11.02 -15.71 3.57
N GLY A 68 -10.60 -16.01 4.80
CA GLY A 68 -9.54 -16.96 5.11
C GLY A 68 -8.14 -16.33 5.18
N GLY A 69 -7.26 -16.96 5.95
CA GLY A 69 -5.91 -16.45 6.19
C GLY A 69 -5.86 -15.36 7.25
N ASN A 70 -4.73 -14.67 7.34
CA ASN A 70 -4.52 -13.52 8.20
C ASN A 70 -3.97 -12.34 7.39
N HIS A 71 -4.14 -11.14 7.92
CA HIS A 71 -3.33 -10.01 7.50
C HIS A 71 -1.89 -10.19 8.02
N TRP A 72 -0.90 -10.02 7.15
CA TRP A 72 0.51 -10.21 7.48
C TRP A 72 1.30 -8.92 7.25
N THR A 73 2.04 -8.50 8.28
CA THR A 73 2.80 -7.24 8.33
C THR A 73 4.13 -7.48 9.04
N PHE A 74 5.08 -6.56 8.94
CA PHE A 74 6.28 -6.58 9.76
C PHE A 74 6.12 -5.71 10.99
N TYR A 75 6.75 -6.17 12.07
CA TYR A 75 6.96 -5.41 13.28
C TYR A 75 8.45 -5.29 13.52
N LEU A 76 8.90 -4.07 13.79
CA LEU A 76 10.26 -3.74 14.15
C LEU A 76 10.26 -3.31 15.62
N THR A 77 10.97 -4.06 16.47
CA THR A 77 11.32 -3.58 17.81
C THR A 77 12.48 -2.63 17.64
N VAL A 78 12.29 -1.38 18.05
CA VAL A 78 13.27 -0.31 17.79
C VAL A 78 13.58 0.50 19.05
N ALA A 79 14.71 1.18 19.05
CA ALA A 79 15.07 2.13 20.10
C ALA A 79 15.70 3.40 19.49
N PRO A 80 15.40 4.60 20.02
CA PRO A 80 16.10 5.82 19.63
C PRO A 80 17.60 5.76 19.91
N ASN A 81 17.98 5.11 21.02
CA ASN A 81 19.36 4.82 21.38
C ASN A 81 19.51 3.29 21.58
N PRO A 82 20.32 2.59 20.78
CA PRO A 82 20.48 1.14 20.91
C PRO A 82 21.13 0.70 22.24
N LEU A 83 21.73 1.63 22.99
CA LEU A 83 22.29 1.38 24.32
C LEU A 83 21.26 1.49 25.45
N ASP A 84 20.07 2.03 25.18
CA ASP A 84 18.99 2.19 26.14
C ASP A 84 17.77 1.33 25.77
N LEU A 85 17.74 0.11 26.33
CA LEU A 85 16.72 -0.89 26.02
C LEU A 85 15.37 -0.65 26.74
N GLU A 86 15.33 0.27 27.71
CA GLU A 86 14.11 0.64 28.42
C GLU A 86 13.19 1.51 27.55
N ASP A 87 13.78 2.23 26.60
CA ASP A 87 13.06 3.08 25.65
C ASP A 87 12.68 2.38 24.34
N ARG A 88 12.56 1.05 24.36
CA ARG A 88 12.10 0.31 23.18
C ARG A 88 10.67 0.70 22.77
N ARG A 89 10.42 0.66 21.47
CA ARG A 89 9.15 0.93 20.80
C ARG A 89 8.87 -0.17 19.78
N LEU A 90 7.63 -0.22 19.30
CA LEU A 90 7.26 -1.02 18.15
C LEU A 90 6.95 -0.10 16.97
N VAL A 91 7.46 -0.46 15.81
CA VAL A 91 7.05 0.12 14.53
C VAL A 91 6.42 -0.98 13.69
N GLN A 92 5.20 -0.74 13.24
CA GLN A 92 4.53 -1.60 12.26
C GLN A 92 4.85 -1.09 10.86
N LEU A 93 5.28 -2.00 9.98
CA LEU A 93 5.46 -1.77 8.55
C LEU A 93 4.40 -2.58 7.80
N ASP A 94 3.39 -1.89 7.30
CA ASP A 94 2.18 -2.48 6.75
C ASP A 94 1.98 -2.12 5.28
N SER A 95 1.59 -3.11 4.47
CA SER A 95 1.15 -2.87 3.10
C SER A 95 -0.38 -2.92 3.08
N THR A 96 -0.99 -1.81 2.68
CA THR A 96 -2.45 -1.64 2.69
C THR A 96 -2.95 -1.09 1.34
N PRO A 97 -4.16 -1.45 0.89
CA PRO A 97 -4.74 -0.87 -0.31
C PRO A 97 -5.01 0.63 -0.11
N SER A 98 -4.58 1.46 -1.06
CA SER A 98 -4.74 2.92 -0.98
C SER A 98 -6.08 3.45 -1.49
N GLY A 99 -6.83 2.63 -2.23
CA GLY A 99 -8.01 3.05 -2.99
C GLY A 99 -7.68 3.81 -4.29
N THR A 100 -6.40 4.12 -4.55
CA THR A 100 -5.96 4.68 -5.84
C THR A 100 -5.92 3.56 -6.88
N PRO A 101 -6.49 3.73 -8.09
CA PRO A 101 -6.50 2.69 -9.13
C PRO A 101 -5.11 2.13 -9.43
N SER A 102 -5.04 0.81 -9.64
CA SER A 102 -3.79 0.09 -9.96
C SER A 102 -3.03 0.72 -11.15
N GLY A 103 -1.70 0.67 -11.11
CA GLY A 103 -0.84 1.23 -12.17
C GLY A 103 -0.95 0.51 -13.51
N GLY A 104 -1.19 -0.81 -13.47
CA GLY A 104 -1.30 -1.65 -14.65
C GLY A 104 -2.65 -1.59 -15.39
N GLY A 105 -3.58 -0.72 -14.98
CA GLY A 105 -4.92 -0.62 -15.59
C GLY A 105 -5.91 -1.71 -15.18
N GLY A 106 -5.63 -2.44 -14.10
CA GLY A 106 -6.53 -3.42 -13.51
C GLY A 106 -7.54 -2.82 -12.51
N SER A 107 -8.48 -3.63 -12.05
CA SER A 107 -9.50 -3.28 -11.04
C SER A 107 -8.99 -3.22 -9.59
N GLY A 108 -7.70 -3.46 -9.37
CA GLY A 108 -7.05 -3.39 -8.06
C GLY A 108 -6.71 -1.97 -7.61
N SER A 109 -5.95 -1.87 -6.51
CA SER A 109 -5.47 -0.58 -5.98
C SER A 109 -3.98 -0.57 -5.71
N LYS A 110 -3.33 0.59 -5.89
CA LYS A 110 -1.97 0.82 -5.43
C LYS A 110 -1.84 0.59 -3.94
N ALA A 111 -0.70 0.06 -3.51
CA ALA A 111 -0.34 -0.09 -2.12
C ALA A 111 0.10 1.24 -1.49
N ASN A 112 -0.33 1.46 -0.26
CA ASN A 112 0.41 2.27 0.70
C ASN A 112 1.34 1.34 1.50
N ILE A 113 2.59 1.75 1.64
CA ILE A 113 3.54 1.20 2.62
C ILE A 113 3.51 2.12 3.83
N VAL A 114 2.85 1.69 4.89
CA VAL A 114 2.57 2.48 6.09
C VAL A 114 3.56 2.10 7.19
N ILE A 115 4.31 3.08 7.68
CA ILE A 115 5.25 2.96 8.80
C ILE A 115 4.62 3.63 10.00
N SER A 116 4.14 2.84 10.95
CA SER A 116 3.41 3.32 12.12
C SER A 116 4.24 3.13 13.38
N LEU A 117 4.62 4.21 14.05
CA LEU A 117 5.15 4.16 15.42
C LEU A 117 4.01 3.92 16.39
N LEU A 118 4.04 2.76 17.06
CA LEU A 118 2.96 2.33 17.95
C LEU A 118 3.16 2.89 19.36
N GLU A 119 2.06 3.30 19.99
CA GLU A 119 2.04 3.66 21.41
C GLU A 119 2.21 2.40 22.29
N ASP A 120 1.65 1.28 21.83
CA ASP A 120 1.78 -0.02 22.48
C ASP A 120 3.16 -0.62 22.21
N ARG A 121 3.76 -1.20 23.26
CA ARG A 121 5.06 -1.89 23.20
C ARG A 121 4.90 -3.41 23.05
N GLU A 122 3.66 -3.88 22.92
CA GLU A 122 3.32 -5.30 22.82
C GLU A 122 2.65 -5.66 21.49
N PHE A 123 2.70 -6.96 21.16
CA PHE A 123 2.04 -7.55 19.99
C PHE A 123 0.58 -7.89 20.29
N SER A 124 -0.21 -6.91 20.75
CA SER A 124 -1.55 -7.13 21.32
C SER A 124 -2.55 -7.79 20.36
N ARG A 125 -2.31 -7.72 19.04
CA ARG A 125 -3.17 -8.30 17.98
C ARG A 125 -2.58 -9.54 17.30
N ALA A 126 -1.40 -9.97 17.72
CA ALA A 126 -0.70 -11.07 17.06
C ALA A 126 -1.39 -12.41 17.27
N GLN A 127 -1.52 -13.16 16.18
CA GLN A 127 -1.97 -14.54 16.13
C GLN A 127 -0.82 -15.49 15.79
N CYS A 128 0.26 -14.99 15.21
CA CYS A 128 1.51 -15.70 14.95
C CYS A 128 2.65 -14.68 14.88
N ILE A 129 3.82 -15.02 15.41
CA ILE A 129 5.01 -14.17 15.40
C ILE A 129 6.17 -15.01 14.87
N CYS A 130 6.65 -14.67 13.68
CA CYS A 130 7.83 -15.27 13.07
C CYS A 130 9.00 -14.30 13.22
N ARG A 131 9.93 -14.58 14.14
CA ARG A 131 11.13 -13.75 14.33
C ARG A 131 12.10 -13.94 13.17
N LEU A 132 12.70 -12.85 12.71
CA LEU A 132 13.61 -12.81 11.57
C LEU A 132 14.93 -12.19 12.02
N LYS A 133 16.02 -12.96 11.98
CA LYS A 133 17.34 -12.44 12.38
C LYS A 133 17.84 -11.38 11.39
N THR A 134 18.10 -10.18 11.91
CA THR A 134 18.66 -9.05 11.16
C THR A 134 20.16 -8.89 11.36
N ARG A 135 20.82 -8.15 10.46
CA ARG A 135 22.17 -7.62 10.68
C ARG A 135 22.20 -6.59 11.81
N ASP A 136 23.39 -6.42 12.40
CA ASP A 136 23.63 -5.37 13.39
C ASP A 136 23.64 -3.98 12.72
N SER A 137 23.50 -2.95 13.55
CA SER A 137 23.52 -1.53 13.12
C SER A 137 22.53 -1.25 11.99
N LEU A 138 21.32 -1.80 12.08
CA LEU A 138 20.21 -1.58 11.16
C LEU A 138 19.34 -0.43 11.67
N THR A 139 18.93 0.49 10.77
CA THR A 139 17.93 1.51 11.09
C THR A 139 16.61 1.27 10.36
N ILE A 140 15.53 1.92 10.80
CA ILE A 140 14.27 1.92 10.02
C ILE A 140 14.50 2.53 8.63
N GLY A 141 15.33 3.58 8.55
CA GLY A 141 15.74 4.18 7.29
C GLY A 141 16.28 3.15 6.30
N ASP A 142 17.23 2.31 6.74
CA ASP A 142 17.82 1.25 5.90
C ASP A 142 16.76 0.28 5.36
N VAL A 143 15.78 -0.10 6.19
CA VAL A 143 14.70 -1.02 5.80
C VAL A 143 13.79 -0.37 4.75
N VAL A 144 13.40 0.89 4.97
CA VAL A 144 12.54 1.63 4.03
C VAL A 144 13.30 1.91 2.72
N ASP A 145 14.57 2.26 2.80
CA ASP A 145 15.38 2.58 1.63
C ASP A 145 15.60 1.33 0.78
N ALA A 146 15.82 0.15 1.39
CA ALA A 146 15.86 -1.11 0.65
C ALA A 146 14.57 -1.40 -0.13
N ILE A 147 13.40 -1.07 0.43
CA ILE A 147 12.12 -1.20 -0.27
C ILE A 147 12.09 -0.25 -1.47
N THR A 148 12.37 1.04 -1.25
CA THR A 148 12.23 2.08 -2.28
C THR A 148 13.27 1.98 -3.39
N ASP A 149 14.51 1.64 -3.06
CA ASP A 149 15.60 1.49 -4.03
C ASP A 149 15.37 0.33 -4.98
N HIS A 150 14.53 -0.64 -4.59
CA HIS A 150 14.15 -1.79 -5.40
C HIS A 150 12.73 -1.70 -5.97
N GLY A 151 12.07 -0.54 -5.86
CA GLY A 151 10.73 -0.32 -6.41
C GLY A 151 9.64 -1.16 -5.75
N ARG A 152 9.86 -1.65 -4.53
CA ARG A 152 8.92 -2.55 -3.83
C ARG A 152 7.72 -1.82 -3.21
N GLU A 153 7.77 -0.50 -3.17
CA GLU A 153 6.66 0.39 -2.88
C GLU A 153 5.66 0.50 -4.05
N LYS A 154 6.08 0.16 -5.27
CA LYS A 154 5.24 0.16 -6.48
C LYS A 154 4.50 -1.18 -6.61
N TYR A 155 3.62 -1.45 -5.65
CA TYR A 155 2.86 -2.68 -5.59
C TYR A 155 1.37 -2.40 -5.76
N ASP A 156 0.67 -3.27 -6.47
CA ASP A 156 -0.77 -3.25 -6.65
C ASP A 156 -1.40 -4.47 -5.97
N PHE A 157 -2.43 -4.21 -5.17
CA PHE A 157 -3.33 -5.21 -4.62
C PHE A 157 -4.32 -5.70 -5.69
N ASP A 158 -4.83 -6.92 -5.52
CA ASP A 158 -5.93 -7.41 -6.36
C ASP A 158 -7.25 -6.67 -6.09
N ASP A 159 -8.28 -6.95 -6.89
CA ASP A 159 -9.61 -6.35 -6.79
C ASP A 159 -10.37 -6.74 -5.51
N ARG A 160 -9.87 -7.72 -4.77
CA ARG A 160 -10.37 -8.13 -3.45
C ARG A 160 -9.56 -7.51 -2.31
N GLY A 161 -8.64 -6.59 -2.61
CA GLY A 161 -7.75 -5.99 -1.61
C GLY A 161 -6.76 -6.99 -0.99
N ARG A 162 -6.49 -8.11 -1.66
CA ARG A 162 -5.52 -9.11 -1.20
C ARG A 162 -4.17 -8.82 -1.83
N GLY A 163 -3.13 -8.92 -1.01
CA GLY A 163 -1.78 -8.60 -1.44
C GLY A 163 -0.77 -8.50 -0.31
N CYS A 164 -1.21 -8.18 0.91
CA CYS A 164 -0.34 -8.00 2.08
C CYS A 164 0.55 -9.22 2.34
N LYS A 165 -0.05 -10.43 2.38
CA LYS A 165 0.69 -11.68 2.56
C LYS A 165 1.79 -11.87 1.52
N LYS A 166 1.49 -11.66 0.23
CA LYS A 166 2.48 -11.79 -0.84
C LYS A 166 3.55 -10.69 -0.74
N TRP A 167 3.16 -9.44 -0.53
CA TRP A 167 4.11 -8.33 -0.42
C TRP A 167 5.10 -8.55 0.73
N THR A 168 4.60 -8.95 1.90
CA THR A 168 5.41 -9.29 3.08
C THR A 168 6.39 -10.42 2.77
N ALA A 169 5.94 -11.50 2.13
CA ALA A 169 6.83 -12.61 1.73
C ALA A 169 7.89 -12.19 0.70
N ASP A 170 7.52 -11.37 -0.29
CA ASP A 170 8.45 -10.84 -1.29
C ASP A 170 9.51 -9.93 -0.66
N GLN A 171 9.15 -9.17 0.38
CA GLN A 171 10.11 -8.35 1.14
C GLN A 171 11.08 -9.23 1.93
N MET A 172 10.66 -10.38 2.45
CA MET A 172 11.60 -11.30 3.09
C MET A 172 12.69 -11.77 2.13
N ASP A 173 12.30 -12.11 0.88
CA ASP A 173 13.24 -12.51 -0.15
C ASP A 173 14.18 -11.34 -0.53
N LEU A 174 13.65 -10.12 -0.62
CA LEU A 174 14.47 -8.92 -0.85
C LEU A 174 15.47 -8.71 0.28
N PHE A 175 15.00 -8.68 1.53
CA PHE A 175 15.81 -8.38 2.70
C PHE A 175 16.89 -9.44 2.94
N LEU A 176 16.62 -10.70 2.62
CA LEU A 176 17.65 -11.73 2.58
C LEU A 176 18.70 -11.43 1.49
N LYS A 177 18.25 -11.11 0.26
CA LYS A 177 19.13 -10.80 -0.87
C LYS A 177 20.04 -9.58 -0.61
N VAL A 178 19.55 -8.54 0.06
CA VAL A 178 20.33 -7.32 0.36
C VAL A 178 21.06 -7.38 1.70
N GLY A 179 21.02 -8.51 2.42
CA GLY A 179 21.74 -8.73 3.67
C GLY A 179 21.14 -8.02 4.89
N ILE A 180 19.87 -7.59 4.82
CA ILE A 180 19.13 -7.12 6.00
C ILE A 180 18.77 -8.32 6.88
N PHE A 181 18.24 -9.39 6.29
CA PHE A 181 18.03 -10.67 6.97
C PHE A 181 19.22 -11.59 6.76
N LEU A 182 19.58 -12.33 7.80
CA LEU A 182 20.80 -13.15 7.83
C LEU A 182 20.56 -14.64 7.73
N GLN A 183 19.35 -15.11 8.06
CA GLN A 183 19.05 -16.53 8.19
C GLN A 183 17.98 -16.95 7.17
N GLU A 184 18.39 -17.78 6.21
CA GLU A 184 17.47 -18.31 5.20
C GLU A 184 16.38 -19.19 5.83
N ASP A 185 16.72 -19.93 6.89
CA ASP A 185 15.78 -20.81 7.59
C ASP A 185 14.66 -20.02 8.29
N ASP A 186 14.97 -18.88 8.91
CA ASP A 186 13.97 -17.99 9.52
C ASP A 186 12.96 -17.54 8.46
N VAL A 187 13.45 -17.09 7.30
CA VAL A 187 12.62 -16.65 6.17
C VAL A 187 11.78 -17.81 5.62
N SER A 188 12.38 -18.97 5.42
CA SER A 188 11.70 -20.16 4.89
C SER A 188 10.59 -20.62 5.83
N ASN A 189 10.85 -20.65 7.14
CA ASN A 189 9.87 -21.06 8.14
C ASN A 189 8.74 -20.03 8.27
N ALA A 190 9.05 -18.73 8.28
CA ALA A 190 8.04 -17.68 8.25
C ALA A 190 7.12 -17.82 7.03
N LYS A 191 7.68 -18.01 5.83
CA LYS A 191 6.90 -18.19 4.60
C LYS A 191 6.03 -19.44 4.63
N LYS A 192 6.48 -20.54 5.28
CA LYS A 192 5.63 -21.73 5.52
C LYS A 192 4.48 -21.41 6.46
N ASP A 193 4.73 -20.67 7.54
CA ASP A 193 3.70 -20.29 8.51
C ASP A 193 2.66 -19.33 7.91
N MET A 194 3.06 -18.48 6.97
CA MET A 194 2.16 -17.63 6.19
C MET A 194 1.17 -18.42 5.34
N MET A 195 1.43 -19.70 5.06
CA MET A 195 0.49 -20.54 4.32
C MET A 195 -0.69 -20.99 5.16
N PHE A 196 -0.63 -20.89 6.48
CA PHE A 196 -1.72 -21.26 7.37
C PHE A 196 -2.46 -20.03 7.88
N GLN A 197 -3.72 -20.24 8.24
CA GLN A 197 -4.43 -19.28 9.07
C GLN A 197 -4.12 -19.54 10.55
N TRP A 198 -4.08 -18.47 11.33
CA TRP A 198 -3.72 -18.48 12.75
C TRP A 198 -4.80 -17.79 13.56
N ASP A 199 -5.19 -18.42 14.67
CA ASP A 199 -6.11 -17.86 15.65
C ASP A 199 -5.67 -18.30 17.05
N ALA A 200 -5.52 -17.34 17.96
CA ALA A 200 -5.00 -17.53 19.31
C ALA A 200 -3.71 -18.38 19.35
N PHE A 201 -2.74 -18.09 18.46
CA PHE A 201 -1.48 -18.84 18.32
C PHE A 201 -1.63 -20.32 17.96
N ARG A 202 -2.77 -20.68 17.38
CA ARG A 202 -3.03 -22.02 16.85
C ARG A 202 -3.28 -21.93 15.36
N ARG A 203 -2.69 -22.88 14.63
CA ARG A 203 -3.03 -23.07 13.21
C ARG A 203 -4.48 -23.50 13.12
N SER A 204 -5.25 -22.75 12.37
CA SER A 204 -6.63 -23.05 12.01
C SER A 204 -6.75 -23.00 10.49
N GLY A 205 -7.59 -23.86 9.91
CA GLY A 205 -7.83 -23.86 8.46
C GLY A 205 -6.78 -24.54 7.59
N ASP A 206 -7.11 -24.60 6.30
CA ASP A 206 -6.32 -25.27 5.27
C ASP A 206 -5.18 -24.38 4.73
N HIS A 207 -4.25 -25.02 4.02
CA HIS A 207 -3.16 -24.34 3.32
C HIS A 207 -3.71 -23.33 2.29
N SER A 208 -3.38 -22.06 2.46
CA SER A 208 -3.86 -20.94 1.62
C SER A 208 -2.94 -20.69 0.43
N GLU A 209 -3.48 -20.18 -0.68
CA GLU A 209 -2.67 -19.80 -1.85
C GLU A 209 -2.05 -18.39 -1.69
N TRP A 210 -1.00 -18.10 -2.45
CA TRP A 210 -0.46 -16.74 -2.56
C TRP A 210 -1.43 -15.86 -3.36
N ALA A 211 -1.71 -14.65 -2.87
CA ALA A 211 -2.49 -13.67 -3.62
C ALA A 211 -1.72 -13.19 -4.87
N LEU A 212 -2.46 -12.79 -5.91
CA LEU A 212 -1.90 -12.22 -7.14
C LEU A 212 -1.66 -10.71 -6.95
N GLY A 213 -0.57 -10.36 -6.28
CA GLY A 213 -0.07 -8.99 -6.25
C GLY A 213 0.98 -8.73 -7.33
N ILE A 214 1.00 -7.52 -7.88
CA ILE A 214 1.80 -7.16 -9.06
C ILE A 214 2.62 -5.91 -8.75
N TYR A 215 3.86 -5.85 -9.25
CA TYR A 215 4.70 -4.65 -9.20
C TYR A 215 4.61 -3.87 -10.52
N TYR A 216 4.69 -2.54 -10.48
CA TYR A 216 4.57 -1.65 -11.65
C TYR A 216 5.70 -0.61 -11.77
#